data_AF-A0A2U3H2G7-F1
#
_entry.id   AF-A0A2U3H2G7-F1
#
_cell.length_a   1.000
_cell.length_b   1.000
_cell.length_c   1.000
_cell.angle_alpha   90.00
_cell.angle_beta   90.00
_cell.angle_gamma   90.00
#
_symmetry.space_group_name_H-M   'P 1'
#
loop_
_entity.id
_entity.type
_entity.pdbx_description
1 polymer ?
#
loop_
_entity_poly.entity_id
_entity_poly.type
_entity_poly.pdbx_seq_one_letter_code
_entity_poly.pdbx_strand_id
1 'polypeptide(L)'
;MTARRAFRRVVVAAAVIPAALLVGHTPAQAVELPPACQAALTEAQNKFPVQQFTVPDKVKTAILDELAALNETDQKALTETACAAWNRWATANGAAVARDLDTRYQNTDGLACTKFTTAAMGALKKYAPTIPAETRGLETVAKKVWSNAMQTLSTEATNATCRQSYNSVKAGW
;
A
#
# COMPACT_ATOMS: atom_id res chain seq x y z
N MET A 1 -13.28 -10.30 38.15
CA MET A 1 -12.72 -9.00 38.52
C MET A 1 -11.35 -8.87 37.85
N THR A 2 -11.27 -8.33 36.63
CA THR A 2 -10.92 -6.93 36.28
C THR A 2 -9.50 -6.48 36.67
N ALA A 3 -8.63 -6.35 35.66
CA ALA A 3 -7.72 -5.21 35.42
C ALA A 3 -7.18 -5.33 33.97
N ARG A 4 -7.77 -4.62 32.99
CA ARG A 4 -7.46 -3.25 32.52
C ARG A 4 -6.25 -3.15 31.56
N ARG A 5 -6.59 -3.04 30.26
CA ARG A 5 -6.06 -2.14 29.22
C ARG A 5 -4.56 -1.79 29.27
N ALA A 6 -3.79 -2.36 28.35
CA ALA A 6 -2.54 -1.83 27.76
C ALA A 6 -2.12 -2.83 26.66
N PHE A 7 -2.00 -2.58 25.36
CA PHE A 7 -2.00 -1.38 24.53
C PHE A 7 -2.72 -1.71 23.21
N ARG A 8 -3.81 -0.98 22.93
CA ARG A 8 -4.23 -0.71 21.54
C ARG A 8 -3.15 0.19 20.92
N ARG A 9 -2.34 -0.34 20.01
CA ARG A 9 -1.75 0.46 18.93
C ARG A 9 -2.08 -0.21 17.61
N VAL A 10 -2.84 0.56 16.86
CA VAL A 10 -3.67 0.25 15.71
C VAL A 10 -2.83 0.53 14.47
N VAL A 11 -2.66 -0.51 13.65
CA VAL A 11 -2.92 -0.51 12.20
C VAL A 11 -1.89 0.18 11.26
N VAL A 12 -1.10 -0.69 10.61
CA VAL A 12 -0.66 -0.75 9.20
C VAL A 12 -0.17 0.55 8.54
N ALA A 13 1.13 0.58 8.25
CA ALA A 13 1.73 1.40 7.20
C ALA A 13 2.54 0.47 6.28
N ALA A 14 1.86 -0.15 5.34
CA ALA A 14 2.46 -0.79 4.18
C ALA A 14 1.51 -0.52 3.02
N ALA A 15 1.87 0.45 2.18
CA ALA A 15 1.36 0.57 0.84
C ALA A 15 2.66 0.83 0.04
N VAL A 16 3.25 -0.17 -0.60
CA VAL A 16 2.63 -1.05 -1.59
C VAL A 16 3.03 -2.49 -1.27
N ILE A 17 2.02 -3.37 -1.17
CA ILE A 17 2.03 -4.79 -0.77
C ILE A 17 2.29 -5.06 0.74
N PRO A 18 1.25 -5.27 1.58
CA PRO A 18 1.39 -5.61 3.00
C PRO A 18 1.61 -7.12 3.24
N ALA A 19 2.63 -7.46 4.03
CA ALA A 19 3.04 -8.81 4.46
C ALA A 19 2.04 -9.65 5.25
N ALA A 20 0.85 -9.15 5.50
CA ALA A 20 -0.08 -9.84 6.40
C ALA A 20 -0.83 -11.00 5.72
N LEU A 21 -0.50 -11.34 4.47
CA LEU A 21 -1.40 -12.04 3.56
C LEU A 21 -1.30 -13.58 3.49
N LEU A 22 -0.53 -14.28 4.34
CA LEU A 22 -0.41 -15.75 4.17
C LEU A 22 -0.57 -16.63 5.41
N VAL A 23 -0.89 -16.11 6.60
CA VAL A 23 -1.27 -16.99 7.73
C VAL A 23 -2.77 -17.27 7.66
N GLY A 24 -3.18 -18.08 6.67
CA GLY A 24 -4.58 -18.47 6.53
C GLY A 24 -4.96 -19.09 5.19
N HIS A 25 -4.11 -19.92 4.58
CA HIS A 25 -4.53 -20.75 3.45
C HIS A 25 -4.11 -22.20 3.68
N THR A 26 -5.08 -23.08 3.93
CA THR A 26 -4.90 -24.53 3.76
C THR A 26 -4.62 -24.86 2.28
N PRO A 27 -3.83 -25.91 2.00
CA PRO A 27 -2.99 -25.99 0.82
C PRO A 27 -3.71 -26.68 -0.34
N ALA A 28 -3.66 -26.07 -1.52
CA ALA A 28 -3.79 -26.82 -2.77
C ALA A 28 -2.95 -26.23 -3.91
N GLN A 29 -2.63 -24.93 -3.89
CA GLN A 29 -1.63 -24.28 -4.76
C GLN A 29 -1.43 -22.82 -4.31
N ALA A 30 -0.94 -22.60 -3.09
CA ALA A 30 -0.34 -21.30 -2.82
C ALA A 30 0.96 -21.27 -3.62
N VAL A 31 1.02 -20.49 -4.70
CA VAL A 31 2.30 -20.20 -5.36
C VAL A 31 3.19 -19.60 -4.27
N GLU A 32 4.20 -20.35 -3.84
CA GLU A 32 5.14 -19.85 -2.86
C GLU A 32 5.75 -18.57 -3.42
N LEU A 33 5.54 -17.46 -2.72
CA LEU A 33 6.10 -16.18 -3.14
C LEU A 33 7.62 -16.31 -3.14
N PRO A 34 8.31 -15.78 -4.16
CA PRO A 34 9.76 -15.73 -4.15
C PRO A 34 10.28 -15.05 -2.87
N PRO A 35 11.44 -15.48 -2.32
CA PRO A 35 11.99 -14.91 -1.10
C PRO A 35 12.09 -13.38 -1.09
N ALA A 36 12.49 -12.77 -2.21
CA ALA A 36 12.53 -11.30 -2.29
C ALA A 36 11.13 -10.68 -2.18
N CYS A 37 10.09 -11.32 -2.71
CA CYS A 37 8.72 -10.83 -2.56
C CYS A 37 8.27 -10.95 -1.11
N GLN A 38 8.60 -12.04 -0.43
CA GLN A 38 8.33 -12.19 1.00
C GLN A 38 9.08 -11.14 1.85
N ALA A 39 10.33 -10.81 1.52
CA ALA A 39 11.08 -9.75 2.19
C ALA A 39 10.54 -8.34 1.90
N ALA A 40 10.07 -8.08 0.68
CA ALA A 40 9.44 -6.80 0.32
C ALA A 40 8.20 -6.54 1.18
N LEU A 41 7.44 -7.61 1.40
CA LEU A 41 6.30 -7.66 2.29
C LEU A 41 6.71 -7.40 3.75
N THR A 42 7.50 -8.30 4.35
CA THR A 42 7.75 -8.32 5.81
C THR A 42 8.55 -7.13 6.31
N GLU A 43 9.40 -6.56 5.46
CA GLU A 43 10.28 -5.45 5.82
C GLU A 43 9.74 -4.09 5.36
N ALA A 44 8.55 -4.03 4.77
CA ALA A 44 7.98 -2.79 4.24
C ALA A 44 7.99 -1.65 5.26
N GLN A 45 7.62 -1.93 6.52
CA GLN A 45 7.61 -0.93 7.59
C GLN A 45 9.02 -0.45 7.97
N ASN A 46 10.01 -1.34 7.93
CA ASN A 46 11.40 -0.98 8.21
C ASN A 46 11.97 -0.11 7.08
N LYS A 47 11.55 -0.38 5.83
CA LYS A 47 11.98 0.38 4.65
C LYS A 47 11.28 1.74 4.56
N PHE A 48 10.03 1.86 4.97
CA PHE A 48 9.27 3.12 5.01
C PHE A 48 8.83 3.47 6.44
N PRO A 49 9.72 4.03 7.27
CA PRO A 49 9.45 4.30 8.67
C PRO A 49 8.62 5.58 8.88
N VAL A 50 7.41 5.62 8.32
CA VAL A 50 6.46 6.74 8.49
C VAL A 50 6.08 6.91 9.95
N GLN A 51 5.93 8.16 10.38
CA GLN A 51 5.58 8.50 11.76
C GLN A 51 4.17 9.09 11.88
N GLN A 52 3.65 9.68 10.81
CA GLN A 52 2.48 10.56 10.83
C GLN A 52 1.47 10.16 9.75
N PHE A 53 1.99 9.79 8.57
CA PHE A 53 1.19 9.28 7.48
C PHE A 53 0.40 8.06 7.93
N THR A 54 -0.92 8.20 7.85
CA THR A 54 -1.85 7.14 8.26
C THR A 54 -2.71 6.75 7.07
N VAL A 55 -2.78 5.45 6.82
CA VAL A 55 -3.73 4.89 5.87
C VAL A 55 -5.05 4.57 6.61
N PRO A 56 -6.22 5.07 6.17
CA PRO A 56 -7.50 4.75 6.80
C PRO A 56 -7.81 3.24 6.77
N ASP A 57 -8.50 2.72 7.79
CA ASP A 57 -8.82 1.29 7.90
C ASP A 57 -9.57 0.75 6.67
N LYS A 58 -10.58 1.47 6.20
CA LYS A 58 -11.32 1.11 4.99
C LYS A 58 -10.41 1.01 3.76
N VAL A 59 -9.42 1.90 3.65
CA VAL A 59 -8.46 1.87 2.55
C VAL A 59 -7.59 0.61 2.62
N LYS A 60 -7.16 0.23 3.82
CA LYS A 60 -6.39 -1.00 4.04
C LYS A 60 -7.18 -2.21 3.63
N THR A 61 -8.43 -2.32 4.09
CA THR A 61 -9.33 -3.41 3.72
C THR A 61 -9.51 -3.48 2.20
N ALA A 62 -9.87 -2.36 1.55
CA ALA A 62 -10.07 -2.35 0.10
C ALA A 62 -8.80 -2.77 -0.68
N ILE A 63 -7.62 -2.32 -0.26
CA ILE A 63 -6.35 -2.73 -0.89
C ILE A 63 -6.08 -4.22 -0.66
N LEU A 64 -6.33 -4.73 0.56
CA LEU A 64 -6.12 -6.14 0.89
C LEU A 64 -7.08 -7.05 0.12
N ASP A 65 -8.34 -6.64 -0.03
CA ASP A 65 -9.34 -7.39 -0.80
C ASP A 65 -8.94 -7.48 -2.28
N GLU A 66 -8.47 -6.38 -2.88
CA GLU A 66 -7.96 -6.37 -4.25
C GLU A 66 -6.68 -7.21 -4.42
N LEU A 67 -5.80 -7.25 -3.41
CA LEU A 67 -4.63 -8.12 -3.41
C LEU A 67 -5.01 -9.60 -3.29
N ALA A 68 -6.02 -9.92 -2.48
CA ALA A 68 -6.53 -11.28 -2.35
C ALA A 68 -7.26 -11.76 -3.61
N ALA A 69 -7.80 -10.84 -4.41
CA ALA A 69 -8.48 -11.11 -5.67
C ALA A 69 -7.55 -11.16 -6.90
N LEU A 70 -6.22 -11.06 -6.72
CA LEU A 70 -5.29 -11.12 -7.84
C LEU A 70 -5.35 -12.46 -8.57
N ASN A 71 -5.50 -12.42 -9.89
CA ASN A 71 -5.53 -13.60 -10.73
C ASN A 71 -4.11 -14.12 -11.02
N GLU A 72 -4.01 -15.29 -11.64
CA GLU A 72 -2.72 -15.90 -11.99
C GLU A 72 -1.84 -15.00 -12.88
N THR A 73 -2.45 -14.21 -13.77
CA THR A 73 -1.72 -13.28 -14.65
C THR A 73 -1.07 -12.17 -13.83
N ASP A 74 -1.78 -11.60 -12.86
CA ASP A 74 -1.24 -10.58 -11.97
C ASP A 74 -0.15 -11.17 -11.07
N GLN A 75 -0.36 -12.39 -10.56
CA GLN A 75 0.61 -13.08 -9.71
C GLN A 75 1.93 -13.38 -10.44
N LYS A 76 1.90 -13.62 -11.76
CA LYS A 76 3.13 -13.79 -12.58
C LYS A 76 4.05 -12.57 -12.58
N ALA A 77 3.55 -11.38 -12.22
CA ALA A 77 4.40 -10.20 -12.06
C ALA A 77 5.27 -10.24 -10.79
N LEU A 78 4.89 -11.06 -9.79
CA LEU A 78 5.59 -11.24 -8.52
C LEU A 78 6.81 -12.15 -8.68
N THR A 79 7.78 -11.67 -9.46
CA THR A 79 9.03 -12.40 -9.73
C THR A 79 10.12 -12.02 -8.73
N GLU A 80 11.06 -12.94 -8.50
CA GLU A 80 12.24 -12.69 -7.66
C GLU A 80 13.00 -11.44 -8.12
N THR A 81 13.27 -11.30 -9.43
CA THR A 81 13.97 -10.14 -10.00
C THR A 81 13.25 -8.84 -9.73
N ALA A 82 11.93 -8.79 -9.95
CA ALA A 82 11.16 -7.57 -9.75
C ALA A 82 11.09 -7.19 -8.27
N CYS A 83 10.86 -8.16 -7.39
CA CYS A 83 10.81 -7.92 -5.95
C CYS A 83 12.18 -7.56 -5.36
N ALA A 84 13.27 -8.15 -5.86
CA ALA A 84 14.64 -7.79 -5.46
C ALA A 84 15.01 -6.38 -5.92
N ALA A 85 14.64 -5.99 -7.14
CA ALA A 85 14.83 -4.63 -7.63
C ALA A 85 14.04 -3.61 -6.80
N TRP A 86 12.78 -3.92 -6.49
CA TRP A 86 11.97 -3.13 -5.56
C TRP A 86 12.69 -3.01 -4.21
N ASN A 87 13.18 -4.11 -3.64
CA ASN A 87 13.79 -4.14 -2.30
C ASN A 87 15.02 -3.23 -2.23
N ARG A 88 15.89 -3.31 -3.22
CA ARG A 88 17.06 -2.44 -3.31
C ARG A 88 16.66 -0.97 -3.39
N TRP A 89 15.68 -0.65 -4.24
CA TRP A 89 15.19 0.71 -4.38
C TRP A 89 14.57 1.23 -3.07
N ALA A 90 13.73 0.43 -2.41
CA ALA A 90 13.07 0.81 -1.18
C ALA A 90 14.05 0.95 0.00
N THR A 91 15.08 0.11 0.09
CA THR A 91 16.14 0.29 1.08
C THR A 91 16.88 1.62 0.87
N ALA A 92 17.15 2.00 -0.37
CA ALA A 92 17.87 3.24 -0.67
C ALA A 92 17.01 4.51 -0.51
N ASN A 93 15.70 4.43 -0.81
CA ASN A 93 14.84 5.60 -0.94
C ASN A 93 13.77 5.70 0.15
N GLY A 94 13.47 4.61 0.85
CA GLY A 94 12.25 4.49 1.64
C GLY A 94 12.16 5.46 2.81
N ALA A 95 13.27 5.81 3.45
CA ALA A 95 13.30 6.88 4.47
C ALA A 95 12.94 8.26 3.91
N ALA A 96 13.37 8.56 2.67
CA ALA A 96 13.02 9.82 2.00
C ALA A 96 11.54 9.84 1.59
N VAL A 97 11.03 8.71 1.07
CA VAL A 97 9.60 8.55 0.76
C VAL A 97 8.75 8.70 2.01
N ALA A 98 9.14 8.07 3.12
CA ALA A 98 8.42 8.15 4.39
C ALA A 98 8.34 9.60 4.91
N ARG A 99 9.45 10.34 4.86
CA ARG A 99 9.47 11.76 5.24
C ARG A 99 8.58 12.62 4.34
N ASP A 100 8.58 12.36 3.02
CA ASP A 100 7.73 13.07 2.06
C ASP A 100 6.24 12.79 2.33
N LEU A 101 5.88 11.53 2.59
CA LEU A 101 4.54 11.11 3.01
C LEU A 101 4.10 11.82 4.30
N ASP A 102 4.93 11.79 5.35
CA ASP A 102 4.63 12.43 6.63
C ASP A 102 4.44 13.94 6.46
N THR A 103 5.35 14.60 5.74
CA THR A 103 5.30 16.04 5.51
C THR A 103 4.02 16.43 4.77
N ARG A 104 3.68 15.72 3.68
CA ARG A 104 2.45 15.99 2.93
C ARG A 104 1.21 15.72 3.77
N TYR A 105 1.22 14.63 4.53
CA TYR A 105 0.09 14.26 5.36
C TYR A 105 -0.14 15.31 6.45
N GLN A 106 0.90 15.80 7.12
CA GLN A 106 0.78 16.83 8.13
C GLN A 106 0.32 18.18 7.56
N ASN A 107 0.81 18.54 6.38
CA ASN A 107 0.48 19.83 5.73
C ASN A 107 -0.82 19.80 4.93
N THR A 108 -1.51 18.67 4.86
CA THR A 108 -2.83 18.58 4.22
C THR A 108 -3.91 18.72 5.29
N ASP A 109 -4.75 19.75 5.14
CA ASP A 109 -5.93 19.93 5.96
C ASP A 109 -7.09 19.02 5.53
N GLY A 110 -8.03 18.79 6.45
CA GLY A 110 -9.28 18.08 6.16
C GLY A 110 -9.31 16.64 6.68
N LEU A 111 -10.22 15.86 6.10
CA LEU A 111 -10.51 14.49 6.55
C LEU A 111 -9.36 13.54 6.26
N ALA A 112 -9.24 12.47 7.06
CA ALA A 112 -8.20 11.46 6.89
C ALA A 112 -8.11 10.87 5.47
N CYS A 113 -9.24 10.74 4.76
CA CYS A 113 -9.28 10.30 3.36
C CYS A 113 -8.56 11.29 2.43
N THR A 114 -8.81 12.59 2.56
CA THR A 114 -8.17 13.66 1.77
C THR A 114 -6.69 13.78 2.07
N LYS A 115 -6.32 13.67 3.36
CA LYS A 115 -4.92 13.66 3.79
C LYS A 115 -4.16 12.47 3.21
N PHE A 116 -4.76 11.28 3.29
CA PHE A 116 -4.22 10.06 2.72
C PHE A 116 -4.05 10.17 1.20
N THR A 117 -5.10 10.51 0.46
CA THR A 117 -5.06 10.53 -1.01
C THR A 117 -4.08 11.57 -1.53
N THR A 118 -4.04 12.76 -0.91
CA THR A 118 -3.10 13.83 -1.28
C THR A 118 -1.65 13.42 -1.03
N ALA A 119 -1.35 12.90 0.17
CA ALA A 119 0.00 12.49 0.52
C ALA A 119 0.48 11.30 -0.34
N ALA A 120 -0.36 10.26 -0.48
CA ALA A 120 -0.05 9.09 -1.29
C ALA A 120 0.20 9.46 -2.75
N MET A 121 -0.69 10.24 -3.37
CA MET A 121 -0.51 10.64 -4.77
C MET A 121 0.70 11.55 -4.98
N GLY A 122 0.99 12.43 -4.03
CA GLY A 122 2.19 13.26 -4.07
C GLY A 122 3.48 12.43 -4.06
N ALA A 123 3.54 11.43 -3.19
CA ALA A 123 4.68 10.51 -3.13
C ALA A 123 4.77 9.63 -4.39
N LEU A 124 3.66 9.02 -4.83
CA LEU A 124 3.62 8.19 -6.03
C LEU A 124 4.13 8.96 -7.26
N LYS A 125 3.62 10.18 -7.50
CA LYS A 125 4.05 11.00 -8.63
C LYS A 125 5.54 11.37 -8.57
N LYS A 126 6.06 11.64 -7.37
CA LYS A 126 7.46 12.02 -7.17
C LYS A 126 8.43 10.86 -7.35
N TYR A 127 8.07 9.68 -6.84
CA TYR A 127 9.01 8.56 -6.72
C TYR A 127 8.82 7.47 -7.77
N ALA A 128 7.62 7.27 -8.33
CA ALA A 128 7.38 6.25 -9.37
C ALA A 128 8.33 6.33 -10.59
N PRO A 129 8.74 7.53 -11.08
CA PRO A 129 9.71 7.62 -12.17
C PRO A 129 11.09 7.04 -11.83
N THR A 130 11.45 7.02 -10.53
CA THR A 130 12.77 6.56 -10.05
C THR A 130 12.80 5.06 -9.73
N ILE A 131 11.64 4.39 -9.76
CA ILE A 131 11.56 2.96 -9.50
C ILE A 131 12.16 2.20 -10.71
N PRO A 132 12.98 1.15 -10.48
CA PRO A 132 13.68 0.43 -11.54
C PRO A 132 12.74 -0.20 -12.58
N ALA A 133 13.20 -0.32 -13.83
CA ALA A 133 12.40 -0.84 -14.93
C ALA A 133 12.00 -2.33 -14.74
N GLU A 134 12.78 -3.07 -13.98
CA GLU A 134 12.52 -4.46 -13.62
C GLU A 134 11.23 -4.62 -12.81
N THR A 135 10.72 -3.55 -12.19
CA THR A 135 9.48 -3.58 -11.41
C THR A 135 8.24 -3.19 -12.22
N ARG A 136 8.33 -2.92 -13.54
CA ARG A 136 7.17 -2.38 -14.29
C ARG A 136 5.98 -3.33 -14.33
N GLY A 137 6.23 -4.64 -14.33
CA GLY A 137 5.17 -5.65 -14.16
C GLY A 137 4.47 -5.50 -12.80
N LEU A 138 5.24 -5.40 -11.71
CA LEU A 138 4.71 -5.14 -10.37
C LEU A 138 3.96 -3.82 -10.28
N GLU A 139 4.48 -2.77 -10.91
CA GLU A 139 3.84 -1.46 -10.93
C GLU A 139 2.47 -1.53 -11.62
N THR A 140 2.34 -2.32 -12.69
CA THR A 140 1.05 -2.52 -13.38
C THR A 140 0.02 -3.14 -12.45
N VAL A 141 0.41 -4.20 -11.72
CA VAL A 141 -0.46 -4.85 -10.73
C VAL A 141 -0.81 -3.88 -9.60
N ALA A 142 0.16 -3.14 -9.08
CA ALA A 142 -0.06 -2.19 -8.01
C ALA A 142 -1.00 -1.03 -8.42
N LYS A 143 -0.89 -0.54 -9.66
CA LYS A 143 -1.82 0.45 -10.22
C LYS A 143 -3.24 -0.08 -10.35
N LYS A 144 -3.39 -1.33 -10.79
CA LYS A 144 -4.69 -2.02 -10.85
C LYS A 144 -5.33 -2.10 -9.47
N VAL A 145 -4.60 -2.61 -8.48
CA VAL A 145 -5.03 -2.70 -7.08
C VAL A 145 -5.42 -1.32 -6.54
N TRP A 146 -4.60 -0.30 -6.77
CA TRP A 146 -4.89 1.07 -6.37
C TRP A 146 -6.19 1.59 -6.99
N SER A 147 -6.30 1.50 -8.32
CA SER A 147 -7.46 2.00 -9.07
C SER A 147 -8.75 1.36 -8.60
N ASN A 148 -8.76 0.02 -8.48
CA ASN A 148 -9.92 -0.72 -8.04
C ASN A 148 -10.30 -0.40 -6.59
N ALA A 149 -9.31 -0.39 -5.68
CA ALA A 149 -9.57 -0.05 -4.28
C ALA A 149 -10.14 1.37 -4.15
N MET A 150 -9.56 2.35 -4.84
CA MET A 150 -10.07 3.73 -4.84
C MET A 150 -11.46 3.83 -5.49
N GLN A 151 -11.75 3.03 -6.52
CA GLN A 151 -13.07 2.94 -7.12
C GLN A 151 -14.10 2.42 -6.11
N THR A 152 -13.83 1.29 -5.46
CA THR A 152 -14.68 0.71 -4.41
C THR A 152 -14.93 1.72 -3.29
N LEU A 153 -13.87 2.32 -2.76
CA LEU A 153 -13.97 3.33 -1.71
C LEU A 153 -14.78 4.56 -2.14
N SER A 154 -14.65 4.98 -3.40
CA SER A 154 -15.45 6.10 -3.91
C SER A 154 -16.94 5.76 -3.99
N THR A 155 -17.28 4.53 -4.36
CA THR A 155 -18.67 4.05 -4.41
C THR A 155 -19.27 3.91 -3.00
N GLU A 156 -18.51 3.39 -2.05
CA GLU A 156 -18.99 3.07 -0.70
C GLU A 156 -18.89 4.22 0.30
N ALA A 157 -18.14 5.27 -0.02
CA ALA A 157 -17.99 6.42 0.87
C ALA A 157 -19.30 7.21 1.00
N THR A 158 -19.89 7.15 2.20
CA THR A 158 -21.08 7.93 2.57
C THR A 158 -20.77 9.44 2.61
N ASN A 159 -19.59 9.83 3.08
CA ASN A 159 -19.13 11.22 3.10
C ASN A 159 -18.73 11.69 1.69
N ALA A 160 -19.32 12.81 1.23
CA ALA A 160 -19.10 13.35 -0.12
C ALA A 160 -17.65 13.76 -0.40
N THR A 161 -16.97 14.38 0.57
CA THR A 161 -15.56 14.78 0.44
C THR A 161 -14.66 13.57 0.27
N CYS A 162 -14.89 12.49 1.02
CA CYS A 162 -14.11 11.26 0.85
C CYS A 162 -14.41 10.57 -0.48
N ARG A 163 -15.67 10.49 -0.89
CA ARG A 163 -16.05 9.96 -2.20
C ARG A 163 -15.33 10.69 -3.33
N GLN A 164 -15.34 12.02 -3.30
CA GLN A 164 -14.62 12.84 -4.28
C GLN A 164 -13.11 12.59 -4.21
N SER A 165 -12.53 12.59 -2.99
CA SER A 165 -11.09 12.39 -2.79
C SER A 165 -10.61 11.07 -3.40
N TYR A 166 -11.32 9.95 -3.17
CA TYR A 166 -10.97 8.66 -3.76
C TYR A 166 -11.23 8.62 -5.27
N ASN A 167 -12.37 9.17 -5.73
CA ASN A 167 -12.70 9.20 -7.15
C ASN A 167 -11.67 9.99 -7.98
N SER A 168 -11.13 11.09 -7.43
CA SER A 168 -10.14 11.92 -8.10
C SER A 168 -8.77 11.24 -8.25
N VAL A 169 -8.44 10.28 -7.39
CA VAL A 169 -7.10 9.66 -7.38
C VAL A 169 -7.06 8.25 -7.96
N LYS A 170 -8.22 7.62 -8.22
CA LYS A 170 -8.29 6.25 -8.77
C LYS A 170 -7.51 6.08 -10.09
N ALA A 171 -7.49 7.11 -10.93
CA ALA A 171 -6.73 7.14 -12.19
C ALA A 171 -5.50 8.07 -12.15
N GLY A 172 -5.07 8.48 -10.95
CA GLY A 172 -4.03 9.50 -10.79
C GLY A 172 -2.59 8.98 -10.88
N TRP A 173 -2.41 7.65 -10.91
CA TRP A 173 -1.12 6.95 -10.91
C TRP A 173 -0.94 6.14 -12.20
#